data_AF-A0A183T4B3-F1
#
_entry.id   AF-A0A183T4B3-F1
#
_cell.length_a   1.000
_cell.length_b   1.000
_cell.length_c   1.000
_cell.angle_alpha   90.00
_cell.angle_beta   90.00
_cell.angle_gamma   90.00
#
_symmetry.space_group_name_H-M   'P 1'
#
loop_
_entity.id
_entity.type
_entity.pdbx_description
1 polymer ?
#
loop_
_entity_poly.entity_id
_entity_poly.type
_entity_poly.pdbx_seq_one_letter_code
_entity_poly.pdbx_strand_id
1 'polypeptide(L)'
;ATAISIERDVESYFIEDSESQLAVEHEVYGRKRKSAKDRLSAREYDKSIPRTHLGVDFSSSAPEVVEAIAKCLSENKIDIIDRVVETLGTKRALCFCYLAEDIENRGGFFVADGSRRRTPGGVFLTLIRRSNEVTKEEKKAIFKETDQEKLQRKKLLKAEKRRLKRKANVDHNSQLPESVTQSNGDEILEDIPSPDVHIEVLDA
;
A
#
# COMPACT_ATOMS: atom_id res chain seq x y z
N ALA A 1 -64.68 -3.18 -29.01
CA ALA A 1 -64.65 -4.13 -27.88
C ALA A 1 -63.56 -5.15 -28.14
N THR A 2 -62.40 -4.93 -27.52
CA THR A 2 -61.37 -5.96 -27.33
C THR A 2 -60.58 -5.51 -26.10
N ALA A 3 -61.00 -6.02 -24.95
CA ALA A 3 -60.39 -5.76 -23.66
C ALA A 3 -59.19 -6.71 -23.51
N ILE A 4 -58.01 -6.14 -23.26
CA ILE A 4 -56.84 -6.90 -22.83
C ILE A 4 -56.69 -6.60 -21.34
N SER A 5 -57.21 -7.50 -20.52
CA SER A 5 -57.02 -7.49 -19.07
C SER A 5 -55.63 -8.02 -18.75
N ILE A 6 -54.78 -7.16 -18.21
CA ILE A 6 -53.55 -7.58 -17.53
C ILE A 6 -53.74 -7.13 -16.09
N GLU A 7 -54.25 -8.03 -15.26
CA GLU A 7 -54.23 -7.89 -13.80
C GLU A 7 -52.81 -8.15 -13.33
N ARG A 8 -52.14 -7.07 -12.89
CA ARG A 8 -50.98 -7.16 -12.00
C ARG A 8 -51.23 -6.14 -10.90
N ASP A 9 -51.31 -6.64 -9.67
CA ASP A 9 -51.42 -5.86 -8.44
C ASP A 9 -50.33 -4.79 -8.37
N VAL A 10 -50.66 -3.58 -8.81
CA VAL A 10 -49.86 -2.39 -8.61
C VAL A 10 -50.78 -1.40 -7.92
N GLU A 11 -50.50 -1.15 -6.64
CA GLU A 11 -51.15 -0.15 -5.81
C GLU A 11 -51.29 1.17 -6.59
N SER A 12 -52.54 1.57 -6.84
CA SER A 12 -52.86 2.84 -7.48
C SER A 12 -52.56 3.98 -6.51
N TYR A 13 -51.45 4.68 -6.72
CA TYR A 13 -51.23 5.96 -6.04
C TYR A 13 -51.97 7.06 -6.80
N PHE A 14 -52.95 7.65 -6.14
CA PHE A 14 -53.61 8.89 -6.55
C PHE A 14 -52.58 10.03 -6.45
N ILE A 15 -52.22 10.64 -7.57
CA ILE A 15 -51.49 11.91 -7.59
C ILE A 15 -52.55 12.97 -7.89
N GLU A 16 -52.86 13.80 -6.89
CA GLU A 16 -53.71 14.97 -7.09
C GLU A 16 -52.92 16.03 -7.85
N ASP A 17 -53.34 16.31 -9.09
CA ASP A 17 -52.89 17.46 -9.87
C ASP A 17 -53.39 18.75 -9.20
N SER A 18 -52.60 19.27 -8.26
CA SER A 18 -52.69 20.68 -7.85
C SER A 18 -51.76 21.49 -8.74
N GLU A 19 -52.29 21.98 -9.85
CA GLU A 19 -51.60 22.91 -10.73
C GLU A 19 -51.16 24.17 -9.99
N SER A 20 -49.88 24.49 -10.20
CA SER A 20 -49.30 25.83 -10.26
C SER A 20 -49.16 26.61 -8.95
N GLN A 21 -47.91 26.78 -8.49
CA GLN A 21 -47.20 28.05 -8.63
C GLN A 21 -45.77 27.98 -8.07
N LEU A 22 -44.87 28.68 -8.76
CA LEU A 22 -43.43 28.88 -8.51
C LEU A 22 -42.52 27.75 -9.03
N ALA A 23 -42.23 27.85 -10.33
CA ALA A 23 -40.98 27.37 -10.90
C ALA A 23 -39.82 28.00 -10.14
N VAL A 24 -39.31 27.30 -9.13
CA VAL A 24 -37.96 27.55 -8.62
C VAL A 24 -37.04 27.02 -9.71
N GLU A 25 -36.46 27.94 -10.49
CA GLU A 25 -35.28 27.64 -11.29
C GLU A 25 -34.28 26.92 -10.40
N HIS A 26 -34.20 25.61 -10.55
CA HIS A 26 -33.12 24.82 -9.99
C HIS A 26 -31.89 25.12 -10.85
N GLU A 27 -31.33 26.32 -10.63
CA GLU A 27 -29.97 26.65 -11.01
C GLU A 27 -29.08 25.51 -10.50
N VAL A 28 -28.68 24.63 -11.43
CA VAL A 28 -27.67 23.61 -11.20
C VAL A 28 -26.33 24.34 -11.18
N TYR A 29 -26.13 25.21 -10.18
CA TYR A 29 -24.80 25.64 -9.80
C TYR A 29 -24.05 24.36 -9.44
N GLY A 30 -23.11 23.97 -10.30
CA GLY A 30 -22.29 22.78 -10.11
C GLY A 30 -21.68 22.80 -8.73
N ARG A 31 -22.33 22.12 -7.77
CA ARG A 31 -21.80 21.92 -6.42
C ARG A 31 -20.54 21.11 -6.63
N LYS A 32 -19.40 21.79 -6.62
CA LYS A 32 -18.08 21.15 -6.57
C LYS A 32 -18.19 20.05 -5.53
N ARG A 33 -18.04 18.80 -5.96
CA ARG A 33 -18.12 17.65 -5.05
C ARG A 33 -17.14 17.95 -3.92
N LYS A 34 -17.63 18.01 -2.69
CA LYS A 34 -16.80 18.13 -1.48
C LYS A 34 -15.62 17.17 -1.65
N SER A 35 -14.41 17.65 -1.36
CA SER A 35 -13.20 16.84 -1.51
C SER A 35 -13.42 15.48 -0.86
N ALA A 36 -12.81 14.41 -1.36
CA ALA A 36 -12.89 13.10 -0.72
C ALA A 36 -12.50 13.14 0.78
N LYS A 37 -11.74 14.17 1.20
CA LYS A 37 -11.46 14.50 2.59
C LYS A 37 -12.65 15.10 3.35
N ASP A 38 -13.41 15.99 2.73
CA ASP A 38 -14.54 16.70 3.34
C ASP A 38 -15.82 15.86 3.41
N ARG A 39 -15.84 14.72 2.70
CA ARG A 39 -16.92 13.71 2.77
C ARG A 39 -16.79 12.78 3.96
N LEU A 40 -15.67 12.81 4.68
CA LEU A 40 -15.46 12.02 5.88
C LEU A 40 -15.85 12.92 7.06
N SER A 41 -16.90 12.53 7.80
CA SER A 41 -17.25 13.17 9.06
C SER A 41 -16.08 13.09 10.05
N ALA A 42 -16.09 13.95 11.07
CA ALA A 42 -15.12 13.86 12.17
C ALA A 42 -15.10 12.42 12.68
N ARG A 43 -13.96 11.76 12.48
CA ARG A 43 -13.80 10.33 12.76
C ARG A 43 -13.44 10.21 14.24
N GLU A 44 -14.44 10.41 15.10
CA GLU A 44 -14.30 10.12 16.51
C GLU A 44 -14.52 8.62 16.75
N TYR A 45 -13.81 8.07 17.72
CA TYR A 45 -13.99 6.68 18.14
C TYR A 45 -15.28 6.54 18.96
N ASP A 46 -15.87 5.36 18.95
CA ASP A 46 -17.13 5.08 19.62
C ASP A 46 -16.94 4.97 21.13
N LYS A 47 -17.27 6.00 21.90
CA LYS A 47 -17.05 6.04 23.36
C LYS A 47 -17.86 5.00 24.14
N SER A 48 -18.85 4.36 23.52
CA SER A 48 -19.68 3.34 24.19
C SER A 48 -18.97 1.99 24.37
N ILE A 49 -17.94 1.72 23.55
CA ILE A 49 -17.21 0.45 23.57
C ILE A 49 -16.08 0.51 24.62
N PRO A 50 -16.07 -0.32 25.66
CA PRO A 50 -14.97 -0.36 26.62
C PRO A 50 -13.75 -1.09 26.03
N ARG A 51 -12.56 -0.45 26.02
CA ARG A 51 -11.30 -1.04 25.53
C ARG A 51 -10.40 -1.51 26.67
N THR A 52 -10.97 -2.21 27.65
CA THR A 52 -10.22 -2.75 28.80
C THR A 52 -9.13 -3.75 28.39
N HIS A 53 -9.26 -4.37 27.22
CA HIS A 53 -8.27 -5.31 26.69
C HIS A 53 -6.90 -4.68 26.39
N LEU A 54 -6.82 -3.36 26.22
CA LEU A 54 -5.56 -2.66 25.93
C LEU A 54 -4.67 -2.54 27.18
N GLY A 55 -5.26 -2.61 28.38
CA GLY A 55 -4.55 -2.56 29.66
C GLY A 55 -3.88 -1.22 29.96
N VAL A 56 -4.14 -0.18 29.17
CA VAL A 56 -3.54 1.16 29.31
C VAL A 56 -4.60 2.25 29.24
N ASP A 57 -4.36 3.30 30.01
CA ASP A 57 -5.25 4.45 30.15
C ASP A 57 -4.59 5.73 29.62
N PHE A 58 -5.35 6.82 29.57
CA PHE A 58 -4.83 8.14 29.16
C PHE A 58 -3.76 8.71 30.12
N SER A 59 -3.69 8.19 31.35
CA SER A 59 -2.70 8.55 32.38
C SER A 59 -1.51 7.60 32.45
N SER A 60 -1.49 6.53 31.65
CA SER A 60 -0.38 5.58 31.61
C SER A 60 0.89 6.21 31.03
N SER A 61 2.03 5.57 31.31
CA SER A 61 3.35 6.04 30.85
C SER A 61 3.47 5.94 29.32
N ALA A 62 4.16 6.88 28.68
CA ALA A 62 4.38 6.87 27.23
C ALA A 62 4.92 5.54 26.68
N PRO A 63 6.00 4.92 27.23
CA PRO A 63 6.50 3.63 26.76
C PRO A 63 5.49 2.48 26.89
N GLU A 64 4.70 2.47 27.95
CA GLU A 64 3.68 1.44 28.18
C GLU A 64 2.56 1.53 27.12
N VAL A 65 2.13 2.76 26.82
CA VAL A 65 1.15 3.04 25.76
C VAL A 65 1.70 2.63 24.39
N VAL A 66 2.99 2.87 24.12
CA VAL A 66 3.62 2.46 22.85
C VAL A 66 3.59 0.95 22.68
N GLU A 67 3.96 0.18 23.71
CA GLU A 67 3.95 -1.27 23.67
C GLU A 67 2.52 -1.82 23.47
N ALA A 68 1.56 -1.27 24.21
CA ALA A 68 0.17 -1.68 24.11
C ALA A 68 -0.42 -1.42 22.71
N ILE A 69 -0.14 -0.24 22.12
CA ILE A 69 -0.57 0.10 20.76
C ILE A 69 0.13 -0.80 19.73
N ALA A 70 1.43 -1.03 19.87
CA ALA A 70 2.18 -1.88 18.95
C ALA A 70 1.63 -3.33 18.93
N LYS A 71 1.30 -3.86 20.11
CA LYS A 71 0.69 -5.19 20.25
C LYS A 71 -0.72 -5.24 19.65
N CYS A 72 -1.56 -4.24 19.92
CA CYS A 72 -2.92 -4.14 19.38
C CYS A 72 -2.92 -4.08 17.85
N LEU A 73 -2.04 -3.26 17.27
CA LEU A 73 -1.96 -3.07 15.82
C LEU A 73 -1.17 -4.17 15.10
N SER A 74 -0.54 -5.07 15.86
CA SER A 74 0.41 -6.08 15.37
C SER A 74 1.50 -5.45 14.49
N GLU A 75 2.05 -4.32 14.95
CA GLU A 75 3.05 -3.58 14.18
C GLU A 75 4.48 -3.96 14.52
N ASN A 76 5.26 -4.26 13.48
CA ASN A 76 6.66 -4.68 13.64
C ASN A 76 7.60 -3.50 13.93
N LYS A 77 7.25 -2.31 13.44
CA LYS A 77 8.09 -1.11 13.56
C LYS A 77 7.67 -0.28 14.77
N ILE A 78 8.11 -0.66 15.96
CA ILE A 78 7.74 0.03 17.21
C ILE A 78 8.18 1.52 17.18
N ASP A 79 9.31 1.84 16.55
CA ASP A 79 9.83 3.20 16.38
C ASP A 79 8.85 4.18 15.72
N ILE A 80 7.91 3.70 14.89
CA ILE A 80 6.92 4.59 14.29
C ILE A 80 5.81 4.93 15.29
N ILE A 81 5.44 3.99 16.15
CA ILE A 81 4.43 4.19 17.20
C ILE A 81 5.00 5.09 18.29
N ASP A 82 6.26 4.89 18.66
CA ASP A 82 6.97 5.75 19.60
C ASP A 82 6.97 7.21 19.17
N ARG A 83 7.34 7.49 17.90
CA ARG A 83 7.27 8.83 17.32
C ARG A 83 5.86 9.41 17.29
N VAL A 84 4.83 8.58 17.09
CA VAL A 84 3.43 9.04 17.17
C VAL A 84 3.09 9.50 18.57
N VAL A 85 3.43 8.71 19.60
CA VAL A 85 3.16 9.04 21.00
C VAL A 85 3.98 10.26 21.44
N GLU A 86 5.24 10.38 21.03
CA GLU A 86 6.09 11.54 21.31
C GLU A 86 5.56 12.82 20.66
N THR A 87 5.11 12.74 19.39
CA THR A 87 4.67 13.93 18.64
C THR A 87 3.25 14.36 19.00
N LEU A 88 2.31 13.41 19.17
CA LEU A 88 0.89 13.71 19.38
C LEU A 88 0.47 13.66 20.86
N GLY A 89 1.25 12.98 21.70
CA GLY A 89 0.90 12.65 23.07
C GLY A 89 0.10 11.34 23.20
N THR A 90 0.14 10.76 24.40
CA THR A 90 -0.54 9.49 24.75
C THR A 90 -2.03 9.52 24.44
N LYS A 91 -2.72 10.60 24.84
CA LYS A 91 -4.17 10.74 24.65
C LYS A 91 -4.60 10.64 23.19
N ARG A 92 -3.98 11.43 22.32
CA ARG A 92 -4.32 11.44 20.88
C ARG A 92 -3.92 10.14 20.21
N ALA A 93 -2.77 9.56 20.58
CA ALA A 93 -2.34 8.27 20.06
C ALA A 93 -3.35 7.15 20.39
N LEU A 94 -3.83 7.08 21.63
CA LEU A 94 -4.86 6.13 22.05
C LEU A 94 -6.18 6.36 21.32
N CYS A 95 -6.63 7.61 21.15
CA CYS A 95 -7.83 7.92 20.37
C CYS A 95 -7.73 7.40 18.93
N PHE A 96 -6.57 7.56 18.28
CA PHE A 96 -6.36 7.00 16.94
C PHE A 96 -6.33 5.46 16.94
N CYS A 97 -5.81 4.84 18.00
CA CYS A 97 -5.81 3.39 18.15
C CYS A 97 -7.24 2.85 18.25
N TYR A 98 -8.06 3.43 19.14
CA TYR A 98 -9.47 3.05 19.28
C TYR A 98 -10.26 3.27 18.00
N LEU A 99 -10.01 4.38 17.31
CA LEU A 99 -10.64 4.66 16.03
C LEU A 99 -10.24 3.63 14.97
N ALA A 100 -8.98 3.19 14.95
CA ALA A 100 -8.52 2.16 14.02
C ALA A 100 -9.22 0.83 14.29
N GLU A 101 -9.38 0.45 15.56
CA GLU A 101 -10.10 -0.75 15.98
C GLU A 101 -11.58 -0.70 15.55
N ASP A 102 -12.26 0.42 15.81
CA ASP A 102 -13.66 0.60 15.41
C ASP A 102 -13.84 0.48 13.89
N ILE A 103 -12.89 1.00 13.12
CA ILE A 103 -12.92 0.93 11.65
C ILE A 103 -12.65 -0.50 11.17
N GLU A 104 -11.69 -1.19 11.76
CA GLU A 104 -11.41 -2.59 11.43
C GLU A 104 -12.61 -3.49 11.73
N ASN A 105 -13.27 -3.30 12.88
CA ASN A 105 -14.49 -4.01 13.25
C ASN A 105 -15.65 -3.74 12.28
N ARG A 106 -15.67 -2.56 11.63
CA ARG A 106 -16.65 -2.18 10.59
C ARG A 106 -16.24 -2.59 9.18
N GLY A 107 -15.16 -3.35 9.01
CA GLY A 107 -14.70 -3.87 7.70
C GLY A 107 -13.41 -3.25 7.18
N GLY A 108 -12.77 -2.32 7.91
CA GLY A 108 -11.44 -1.79 7.64
C GLY A 108 -11.33 -0.89 6.41
N PHE A 109 -10.10 -0.65 5.95
CA PHE A 109 -9.83 0.05 4.69
C PHE A 109 -9.18 -0.82 3.63
N PHE A 110 -9.42 -0.49 2.37
CA PHE A 110 -8.65 -1.00 1.24
C PHE A 110 -7.44 -0.09 0.95
N VAL A 111 -6.44 -0.67 0.28
CA VAL A 111 -5.41 0.12 -0.40
C VAL A 111 -6.09 1.04 -1.42
N ALA A 112 -5.47 2.18 -1.75
CA ALA A 112 -6.05 3.14 -2.70
C ALA A 112 -6.35 2.52 -4.09
N ASP A 113 -5.57 1.51 -4.45
CA ASP A 113 -5.69 0.69 -5.65
C ASP A 113 -6.78 -0.41 -5.53
N GLY A 114 -7.38 -0.61 -4.35
CA GLY A 114 -8.45 -1.59 -4.13
C GLY A 114 -7.98 -3.06 -4.08
N SER A 115 -6.75 -3.36 -4.46
CA SER A 115 -6.22 -4.73 -4.59
C SER A 115 -6.24 -5.57 -3.30
N ARG A 116 -6.15 -4.95 -2.13
CA ARG A 116 -6.15 -5.67 -0.84
C ARG A 116 -6.69 -4.82 0.31
N ARG A 117 -7.15 -5.48 1.37
CA ARG A 117 -7.41 -4.83 2.68
C ARG A 117 -6.09 -4.37 3.31
N ARG A 118 -6.16 -3.25 4.03
CA ARG A 118 -5.09 -2.74 4.88
C ARG A 118 -5.04 -3.59 6.16
N THR A 119 -3.86 -3.63 6.76
CA THR A 119 -3.68 -4.17 8.11
C THR A 119 -4.16 -3.14 9.15
N PRO A 120 -4.47 -3.56 10.39
CA PRO A 120 -4.89 -2.64 11.46
C PRO A 120 -3.89 -1.48 11.66
N GLY A 121 -2.59 -1.77 11.71
CA GLY A 121 -1.56 -0.73 11.75
C GLY A 121 -1.50 0.14 10.50
N GLY A 122 -1.74 -0.43 9.32
CA GLY A 122 -1.90 0.33 8.07
C GLY A 122 -3.10 1.28 8.09
N VAL A 123 -4.19 0.89 8.76
CA VAL A 123 -5.36 1.76 8.98
C VAL A 123 -5.03 2.87 9.96
N PHE A 124 -4.42 2.56 11.10
CA PHE A 124 -3.95 3.55 12.08
C PHE A 124 -3.06 4.63 11.44
N LEU A 125 -2.01 4.24 10.71
CA LEU A 125 -1.14 5.21 10.04
C LEU A 125 -1.86 6.00 8.95
N THR A 126 -2.82 5.38 8.25
CA THR A 126 -3.65 6.07 7.25
C THR A 126 -4.57 7.10 7.90
N LEU A 127 -5.10 6.81 9.09
CA LEU A 127 -5.93 7.75 9.86
C LEU A 127 -5.14 8.99 10.23
N ILE A 128 -3.94 8.82 10.80
CA ILE A 128 -3.04 9.94 11.13
C ILE A 128 -2.68 10.73 9.88
N ARG A 129 -2.44 10.07 8.74
CA ARG A 129 -2.06 10.78 7.51
C ARG A 129 -3.20 11.61 6.94
N ARG A 130 -4.44 11.14 7.09
CA ARG A 130 -5.65 11.76 6.53
C ARG A 130 -6.38 12.70 7.49
N SER A 131 -6.11 12.63 8.80
CA SER A 131 -6.75 13.46 9.81
C SER A 131 -6.46 14.95 9.59
N ASN A 132 -7.45 15.80 9.86
CA ASN A 132 -7.26 17.25 9.82
C ASN A 132 -6.78 17.79 11.18
N GLU A 133 -6.95 16.99 12.24
CA GLU A 133 -6.50 17.28 13.61
C GLU A 133 -4.98 17.24 13.78
N VAL A 134 -4.27 16.61 12.83
CA VAL A 134 -2.81 16.53 12.85
C VAL A 134 -2.26 17.50 11.80
N THR A 135 -1.41 18.41 12.25
CA THR A 135 -0.74 19.40 11.41
C THR A 135 0.23 18.72 10.43
N LYS A 136 0.61 19.46 9.38
CA LYS A 136 1.58 18.94 8.40
C LYS A 136 2.96 18.69 9.01
N GLU A 137 3.34 19.48 10.00
CA GLU A 137 4.62 19.40 10.69
C GLU A 137 4.69 18.16 11.59
N GLU A 138 3.65 17.91 12.40
CA GLU A 138 3.52 16.68 13.18
C GLU A 138 3.57 15.43 12.29
N LYS A 139 2.84 15.44 11.16
CA LYS A 139 2.91 14.33 10.18
C LYS A 139 4.32 14.13 9.64
N LYS A 140 5.03 15.22 9.36
CA LYS A 140 6.39 15.16 8.84
C LYS A 140 7.37 14.62 9.90
N ALA A 141 7.17 14.96 11.18
CA ALA A 141 7.96 14.43 12.29
C ALA A 141 7.76 12.92 12.44
N ILE A 142 6.50 12.47 12.48
CA ILE A 142 6.12 11.07 12.62
C ILE A 142 6.66 10.22 11.46
N PHE A 143 6.40 10.64 10.22
CA PHE A 143 6.74 9.88 9.02
C PHE A 143 8.11 10.26 8.42
N LYS A 144 9.00 10.86 9.22
CA LYS A 144 10.36 11.16 8.76
C LYS A 144 11.07 9.86 8.41
N GLU A 145 11.56 9.74 7.18
CA GLU A 145 12.38 8.60 6.76
C GLU A 145 13.63 8.56 7.65
N THR A 146 13.83 7.45 8.36
CA THR A 146 15.00 7.28 9.23
C THR A 146 16.26 7.28 8.36
N ASP A 147 17.40 7.75 8.87
CA ASP A 147 18.62 7.82 8.04
C ASP A 147 19.07 6.43 7.56
N GLN A 148 18.76 5.37 8.32
CA GLN A 148 18.93 3.99 7.87
C GLN A 148 18.04 3.63 6.67
N GLU A 149 16.77 4.03 6.68
CA GLU A 149 15.83 3.80 5.57
C GLU A 149 16.30 4.53 4.30
N LYS A 150 16.76 5.79 4.43
CA LYS A 150 17.36 6.53 3.31
C LYS A 150 18.57 5.82 2.73
N LEU A 151 19.45 5.30 3.59
CA LEU A 151 20.66 4.61 3.18
C LEU A 151 20.34 3.30 2.45
N GLN A 152 19.39 2.51 2.99
CA GLN A 152 18.90 1.28 2.35
C GLN A 152 18.25 1.59 1.00
N ARG A 153 17.40 2.61 0.92
CA ARG A 153 16.78 3.06 -0.34
C ARG A 153 17.82 3.45 -1.37
N LYS A 154 18.86 4.22 -1.00
CA LYS A 154 19.98 4.58 -1.89
C LYS A 154 20.74 3.34 -2.38
N LYS A 155 20.98 2.36 -1.51
CA LYS A 155 21.62 1.08 -1.88
C LYS A 155 20.77 0.28 -2.87
N LEU A 156 19.47 0.13 -2.62
CA LEU A 156 18.53 -0.57 -3.49
C LEU A 156 18.44 0.08 -4.88
N LEU A 157 18.30 1.41 -4.94
CA LEU A 157 18.27 2.14 -6.21
C LEU A 157 19.58 1.98 -7.01
N LYS A 158 20.73 1.97 -6.32
CA LYS A 158 22.04 1.73 -6.97
C LYS A 158 22.14 0.30 -7.51
N ALA A 159 21.63 -0.69 -6.77
CA ALA A 159 21.60 -2.07 -7.20
C ALA A 159 20.66 -2.27 -8.41
N GLU A 160 19.48 -1.67 -8.38
CA GLU A 160 18.52 -1.71 -9.48
C GLU A 160 19.08 -1.08 -10.76
N LYS A 161 19.69 0.11 -10.66
CA LYS A 161 20.38 0.75 -11.80
C LYS A 161 21.48 -0.14 -12.37
N ARG A 162 22.26 -0.82 -11.53
CA ARG A 162 23.28 -1.79 -11.98
C ARG A 162 22.64 -2.98 -12.70
N ARG A 163 21.52 -3.50 -12.19
CA ARG A 163 20.78 -4.61 -12.80
C ARG A 163 20.23 -4.24 -14.17
N LEU A 164 19.61 -3.05 -14.30
CA LEU A 164 19.12 -2.52 -15.58
C LEU A 164 20.25 -2.35 -16.60
N LYS A 165 21.39 -1.78 -16.19
CA LYS A 165 22.58 -1.66 -17.06
C LYS A 165 23.10 -3.02 -17.54
N ARG A 166 23.17 -4.04 -16.66
CA ARG A 166 23.57 -5.39 -17.07
C ARG A 166 22.61 -5.99 -18.08
N LYS A 167 21.30 -5.87 -17.85
CA LYS A 167 20.28 -6.35 -18.79
C LYS A 167 20.45 -5.68 -20.16
N ALA A 168 20.52 -4.35 -20.20
CA ALA A 168 20.74 -3.61 -21.44
C ALA A 168 22.05 -4.01 -22.18
N ASN A 169 23.12 -4.34 -21.43
CA ASN A 169 24.39 -4.75 -22.03
C ASN A 169 24.36 -6.19 -22.55
N VAL A 170 23.58 -7.08 -21.91
CA VAL A 170 23.32 -8.44 -22.41
C VAL A 170 22.51 -8.38 -23.70
N ASP A 171 21.47 -7.54 -23.74
CA ASP A 171 20.62 -7.35 -24.92
C ASP A 171 21.42 -6.80 -26.12
N HIS A 172 22.45 -5.98 -25.88
CA HIS A 172 23.34 -5.45 -26.92
C HIS A 172 24.37 -6.47 -27.44
N ASN A 173 24.86 -7.38 -26.57
CA ASN A 173 25.83 -8.41 -26.95
C ASN A 173 25.21 -9.60 -27.70
N SER A 174 23.89 -9.82 -27.57
CA SER A 174 23.13 -10.82 -28.34
C SER A 174 22.82 -10.41 -29.80
N GLN A 175 23.27 -9.23 -30.26
CA GLN A 175 23.03 -8.71 -31.61
C GLN A 175 24.28 -8.63 -32.50
N LEU A 176 25.44 -9.14 -32.06
CA LEU A 176 26.60 -9.25 -32.94
C LEU A 176 26.40 -10.42 -33.91
N PRO A 177 26.46 -10.21 -35.24
CA PRO A 177 26.34 -11.30 -36.20
C PRO A 177 27.59 -12.17 -36.12
N GLU A 178 27.40 -13.48 -35.95
CA GLU A 178 28.45 -14.49 -36.06
C GLU A 178 29.13 -14.33 -37.43
N SER A 179 30.41 -14.00 -37.41
CA SER A 179 31.23 -13.94 -38.61
C SER A 179 31.30 -15.34 -39.22
N VAL A 180 30.69 -15.47 -40.39
CA VAL A 180 30.69 -16.64 -41.26
C VAL A 180 32.13 -17.09 -41.54
N THR A 181 32.59 -18.17 -40.92
CA THR A 181 33.72 -18.97 -41.43
C THR A 181 33.16 -20.03 -42.35
N GLN A 182 33.38 -19.82 -43.65
CA GLN A 182 32.91 -20.67 -44.73
C GLN A 182 33.53 -22.07 -44.66
N SER A 183 32.68 -23.04 -44.91
CA SER A 183 32.93 -24.46 -45.13
C SER A 183 33.92 -24.75 -46.26
N ASN A 184 34.73 -25.80 -46.11
CA ASN A 184 35.04 -26.88 -47.06
C ASN A 184 35.72 -27.97 -46.18
N GLY A 185 35.13 -29.12 -45.90
CA GLY A 185 34.76 -30.16 -46.85
C GLY A 185 36.00 -31.03 -47.09
N ASP A 186 36.18 -32.07 -46.26
CA ASP A 186 36.63 -33.41 -46.69
C ASP A 186 36.63 -34.39 -45.51
N GLU A 187 35.99 -35.52 -45.76
CA GLU A 187 35.89 -36.70 -44.90
C GLU A 187 37.27 -37.33 -44.67
N ILE A 188 37.44 -38.02 -43.54
CA ILE A 188 37.93 -39.41 -43.43
C ILE A 188 38.38 -39.68 -41.98
N LEU A 189 37.62 -40.57 -41.37
CA LEU A 189 37.93 -41.39 -40.21
C LEU A 189 39.23 -42.17 -40.44
N GLU A 190 40.17 -42.17 -39.48
CA GLU A 190 40.75 -43.37 -38.86
C GLU A 190 41.93 -43.04 -37.94
N ASP A 191 42.00 -43.80 -36.85
CA ASP A 191 42.96 -43.78 -35.75
C ASP A 191 44.42 -43.49 -36.17
N ILE A 192 45.00 -42.42 -35.61
CA ILE A 192 46.46 -42.29 -35.52
C ILE A 192 46.85 -42.36 -34.03
N PRO A 193 47.62 -43.38 -33.62
CA PRO A 193 47.95 -43.63 -32.23
C PRO A 193 48.88 -42.54 -31.64
N SER A 194 48.67 -42.27 -30.35
CA SER A 194 49.44 -41.29 -29.57
C SER A 194 50.95 -41.56 -29.64
N PRO A 195 51.80 -40.56 -29.93
CA PRO A 195 53.25 -40.77 -29.95
C PRO A 195 53.78 -41.00 -28.53
N ASP A 196 54.48 -42.11 -28.37
CA ASP A 196 55.18 -42.57 -27.18
C ASP A 196 56.38 -41.63 -26.92
N VAL A 197 56.36 -40.90 -25.79
CA VAL A 197 57.45 -40.01 -25.39
C VAL A 197 58.14 -40.61 -24.17
N HIS A 198 59.27 -41.29 -24.42
CA HIS A 198 60.23 -41.65 -23.38
C HIS A 198 61.03 -40.41 -22.96
N ILE A 199 60.91 -40.02 -21.69
CA ILE A 199 61.78 -39.03 -21.06
C ILE A 199 62.80 -39.81 -20.23
N GLU A 200 64.05 -39.85 -20.68
CA GLU A 200 65.16 -40.37 -19.89
C GLU A 200 65.49 -39.39 -18.75
N VAL A 201 65.37 -39.89 -17.52
CA VAL A 201 65.88 -39.22 -16.32
C VAL A 201 67.36 -39.54 -16.23
N LEU A 202 68.21 -38.55 -16.47
CA LEU A 202 69.64 -38.63 -16.18
C LEU A 202 69.84 -38.24 -14.70
N ASP A 203 70.18 -39.23 -13.88
CA ASP A 203 70.72 -39.03 -12.54
C ASP A 203 72.15 -38.46 -12.64
N ALA A 204 72.38 -37.37 -11.92
CA ALA A 204 73.70 -36.90 -11.50
C ALA A 204 73.60 -36.25 -10.11
#